data_AF-A0A7L1CM58-F1
#
_entry.id   AF-A0A7L1CM58-F1
#
_cell.length_a   1.000
_cell.length_b   1.000
_cell.length_c   1.000
_cell.angle_alpha   90.00
_cell.angle_beta   90.00
_cell.angle_gamma   90.00
#
_symmetry.space_group_name_H-M   'P 1'
#
loop_
_entity.id
_entity.type
_entity.pdbx_description
1 polymer ?
#
loop_
_entity_poly.entity_id
_entity_poly.type
_entity_poly.pdbx_seq_one_letter_code
_entity_poly.pdbx_strand_id
1 'polypeptide(L)'
;MKPFLLLSKQSSALIAHCLQSSESTAPRSIPKLYINRLLAREHRANPALDPSCRNTVFTQVCQCPIPSAADALGRRICIGLLLSCRWPLTYSQWWECDFITEGIIDNGGGFRDSLSDVSEELCPSSGDVPVPLPFFVRTSNQGNSSSDSRDMYVPNPSCKDFPKYEWIGQLMGAALRSKEFLILSLPALVWKQLAAEEISWSKDFATVDLELVKLLEVLEQVDREAFEFMFGRELTYTTVLSDQRVVELIPNGSNTVVRYEDRREFIRLVQKARLEESKEQIAAMRAGLLQVVPQPVLDLLTWQQMEKRICGDPEITVAELQKFIKFDDFPSDDTRVQYFLEALKNFTSEDLSRFLKFVTGRSRLPVQITVYPESSNLDALDLLPQACTCSCVFYLPKYSSAKVCEDLLRYAVYNCMSIDTDKNPLD
;
A
#
# COMPACT_ATOMS: atom_id res chain seq x y z
N MET A 1 -22.09 8.07 -13.66
CA MET A 1 -21.48 7.56 -14.93
C MET A 1 -20.75 8.71 -15.66
N LYS A 2 -19.40 8.72 -15.71
CA LYS A 2 -18.63 9.79 -16.38
C LYS A 2 -18.95 9.82 -17.90
N PRO A 3 -19.36 10.96 -18.50
CA PRO A 3 -19.83 11.03 -19.90
C PRO A 3 -18.72 10.93 -20.98
N PHE A 4 -17.52 10.44 -20.66
CA PHE A 4 -16.36 10.48 -21.57
C PHE A 4 -15.92 9.11 -22.12
N LEU A 5 -16.74 8.06 -22.01
CA LEU A 5 -16.41 6.71 -22.51
C LEU A 5 -16.15 6.63 -24.03
N LEU A 6 -16.57 7.64 -24.81
CA LEU A 6 -16.24 7.78 -26.23
C LEU A 6 -14.76 8.13 -26.50
N LEU A 7 -14.00 8.58 -25.50
CA LEU A 7 -12.55 8.82 -25.59
C LEU A 7 -11.70 7.59 -25.24
N SER A 8 -12.29 6.43 -24.97
CA SER A 8 -11.58 5.22 -24.51
C SER A 8 -10.38 4.81 -25.39
N LYS A 9 -10.45 5.02 -26.71
CA LYS A 9 -9.32 4.71 -27.62
C LYS A 9 -8.19 5.75 -27.60
N GLN A 10 -8.46 6.97 -27.13
CA GLN A 10 -7.49 8.07 -27.09
C GLN A 10 -7.12 8.49 -25.65
N SER A 11 -7.77 7.94 -24.63
CA SER A 11 -7.59 8.31 -23.23
C SER A 11 -6.15 8.17 -22.77
N SER A 12 -5.47 7.07 -23.12
CA SER A 12 -4.06 6.86 -22.78
C SER A 12 -3.14 7.91 -23.42
N ALA A 13 -3.40 8.29 -24.67
CA ALA A 13 -2.61 9.32 -25.37
C ALA A 13 -2.88 10.72 -24.79
N LEU A 14 -4.13 11.02 -24.46
CA LEU A 14 -4.52 12.27 -23.80
C LEU A 14 -3.91 12.38 -22.40
N ILE A 15 -3.95 11.31 -21.61
CA ILE A 15 -3.31 11.25 -20.30
C ILE A 15 -1.81 11.52 -20.44
N ALA A 16 -1.12 10.81 -21.36
CA ALA A 16 0.30 11.00 -21.59
C ALA A 16 0.62 12.45 -22.00
N HIS A 17 -0.15 13.02 -22.93
CA HIS A 17 -0.01 14.40 -23.38
C HIS A 17 -0.26 15.42 -22.26
N CYS A 18 -1.29 15.24 -21.44
CA CYS A 18 -1.58 16.13 -20.31
C CYS A 18 -0.51 16.04 -19.21
N LEU A 19 0.02 14.84 -18.95
CA LEU A 19 1.14 14.69 -18.03
C LEU A 19 2.38 15.38 -18.57
N GLN A 20 2.74 15.16 -19.84
CA GLN A 20 3.91 15.76 -20.48
C GLN A 20 3.81 17.29 -20.58
N SER A 21 2.67 17.82 -21.03
CA SER A 21 2.47 19.27 -21.19
C SER A 21 2.39 20.02 -19.85
N SER A 22 2.17 19.31 -18.74
CA SER A 22 2.17 19.88 -17.40
C SER A 22 3.50 19.73 -16.67
N GLU A 23 4.54 19.18 -17.30
CA GLU A 23 5.84 18.97 -16.67
C GLU A 23 6.45 20.28 -16.16
N SER A 24 6.99 20.24 -14.95
CA SER A 24 7.80 21.32 -14.39
C SER A 24 9.24 21.17 -14.85
N THR A 25 9.98 22.27 -14.90
CA THR A 25 11.44 22.20 -15.12
C THR A 25 12.08 21.42 -13.97
N ALA A 26 12.94 20.46 -14.31
CA ALA A 26 13.66 19.69 -13.30
C ALA A 26 14.48 20.62 -12.38
N PRO A 27 14.52 20.37 -11.06
CA PRO A 27 15.33 21.15 -10.14
C PRO A 27 16.81 21.03 -10.49
N ARG A 28 17.58 22.07 -10.16
CA ARG A 28 19.01 22.16 -10.48
C ARG A 28 19.85 21.10 -9.76
N SER A 29 19.37 20.58 -8.64
CA SER A 29 20.03 19.54 -7.83
C SER A 29 18.98 18.67 -7.15
N ILE A 30 19.26 17.37 -7.06
CA ILE A 30 18.45 16.40 -6.32
C ILE A 30 18.71 16.61 -4.82
N PRO A 31 17.69 16.65 -3.95
CA PRO A 31 17.90 16.76 -2.52
C PRO A 31 18.55 15.47 -1.99
N LYS A 32 19.59 15.61 -1.16
CA LYS A 32 20.22 14.48 -0.47
C LYS A 32 19.62 14.34 0.93
N LEU A 33 19.08 13.16 1.23
CA LEU A 33 18.47 12.79 2.51
C LEU A 33 19.39 11.88 3.30
N TYR A 34 19.47 12.10 4.60
CA TYR A 34 20.14 11.21 5.54
C TYR A 34 19.07 10.49 6.36
N ILE A 35 18.94 9.18 6.16
CA ILE A 35 17.84 8.38 6.73
C ILE A 35 18.43 7.40 7.74
N ASN A 36 17.97 7.48 8.99
CA ASN A 36 18.29 6.53 10.04
C ASN A 36 17.24 5.41 10.08
N ARG A 37 17.58 4.26 9.48
CA ARG A 37 16.71 3.08 9.48
C ARG A 37 16.68 2.33 10.80
N LEU A 38 17.75 2.41 11.59
CA LEU A 38 17.78 1.78 12.90
C LEU A 38 16.69 2.37 13.81
N LEU A 39 16.62 3.70 13.89
CA LEU A 39 15.58 4.40 14.66
C LEU A 39 14.17 4.12 14.11
N ALA A 40 14.02 4.00 12.79
CA ALA A 40 12.74 3.65 12.18
C ALA A 40 12.30 2.21 12.53
N ARG A 41 13.24 1.24 12.56
CA ARG A 41 12.98 -0.14 12.99
C ARG A 41 12.61 -0.21 14.47
N GLU A 42 13.32 0.53 15.33
CA GLU A 42 12.99 0.64 16.76
C GLU A 42 11.58 1.21 16.97
N HIS A 43 11.23 2.29 16.24
CA HIS A 43 9.88 2.86 16.25
C HIS A 43 8.84 1.86 15.75
N ARG A 44 9.11 1.12 14.67
CA ARG A 44 8.18 0.11 14.13
C ARG A 44 7.93 -1.02 15.14
N ALA A 45 8.96 -1.45 15.87
CA ALA A 45 8.84 -2.46 16.90
C ALA A 45 7.98 -1.98 18.10
N ASN A 46 8.08 -0.71 18.45
CA ASN A 46 7.26 -0.12 19.52
C ASN A 46 6.90 1.36 19.24
N PRO A 47 5.81 1.62 18.50
CA PRO A 47 5.43 2.99 18.11
C PRO A 47 5.08 3.89 19.30
N ALA A 48 4.80 3.31 20.48
CA ALA A 48 4.47 4.07 21.68
C ALA A 48 5.67 4.84 22.27
N LEU A 49 6.91 4.47 21.93
CA LEU A 49 8.13 5.13 22.43
C LEU A 49 8.39 6.49 21.77
N ASP A 50 7.92 6.70 20.54
CA ASP A 50 7.95 7.99 19.86
C ASP A 50 6.56 8.35 19.32
N PRO A 51 5.67 8.89 20.18
CA PRO A 51 4.33 9.33 19.77
C PRO A 51 4.35 10.42 18.68
N SER A 52 5.48 11.12 18.51
CA SER A 52 5.64 12.15 17.50
C SER A 52 6.00 11.60 16.12
N CYS A 53 6.29 10.29 16.03
CA CYS A 53 6.67 9.55 14.83
C CYS A 53 7.89 10.13 14.10
N ARG A 54 8.73 10.93 14.77
CA ARG A 54 9.88 11.63 14.17
C ARG A 54 10.92 10.68 13.61
N ASN A 55 11.05 9.51 14.23
CA ASN A 55 12.04 8.50 13.86
C ASN A 55 11.63 7.63 12.68
N THR A 56 10.38 7.73 12.19
CA THR A 56 9.91 7.00 11.00
C THR A 56 10.64 7.48 9.74
N VAL A 57 10.88 6.58 8.79
CA VAL A 57 11.43 6.95 7.48
C VAL A 57 10.51 7.96 6.79
N PHE A 58 9.19 7.77 6.88
CA PHE A 58 8.18 8.72 6.41
C PHE A 58 8.44 10.13 6.92
N THR A 59 8.61 10.32 8.24
CA THR A 59 8.78 11.65 8.81
C THR A 59 10.16 12.20 8.51
N GLN A 60 11.20 11.37 8.50
CA GLN A 60 12.55 11.76 8.10
C GLN A 60 12.58 12.26 6.64
N VAL A 61 11.85 11.61 5.72
CA VAL A 61 11.73 12.02 4.31
C VAL A 61 10.83 13.26 4.18
N CYS A 62 9.67 13.27 4.83
CA CYS A 62 8.69 14.35 4.76
C CYS A 62 9.17 15.66 5.41
N GLN A 63 10.04 15.60 6.42
CA GLN A 63 10.46 16.78 7.19
C GLN A 63 11.93 17.17 7.00
N CYS A 64 12.67 16.49 6.11
CA CYS A 64 14.09 16.82 5.92
C CYS A 64 14.24 18.28 5.45
N PRO A 65 15.05 19.12 6.13
CA PRO A 65 15.31 20.48 5.69
C PRO A 65 16.33 20.48 4.55
N ILE A 66 16.01 21.13 3.43
CA ILE A 66 16.96 21.27 2.30
C ILE A 66 17.91 22.46 2.59
N PRO A 67 19.24 22.28 2.52
CA PRO A 67 20.20 23.33 2.86
C PRO A 67 20.14 24.60 1.98
N SER A 68 19.54 24.54 0.79
CA SER A 68 19.65 25.60 -0.24
C SER A 68 18.35 26.34 -0.58
N ALA A 69 17.26 26.15 0.17
CA ALA A 69 15.98 26.80 -0.10
C ALA A 69 15.47 27.56 1.13
N ALA A 70 15.94 28.80 1.28
CA ALA A 70 15.25 29.80 2.08
C ALA A 70 14.30 30.57 1.16
N ASP A 71 13.07 30.80 1.60
CA ASP A 71 12.19 31.75 0.92
C ASP A 71 12.75 33.19 1.04
N ALA A 72 12.16 34.15 0.32
CA ALA A 72 12.53 35.57 0.40
C ALA A 72 12.35 36.19 1.81
N LEU A 73 11.84 35.43 2.78
CA LEU A 73 11.62 35.78 4.18
C LEU A 73 12.52 35.00 5.16
N GLY A 74 13.47 34.20 4.68
CA GLY A 74 14.45 33.49 5.53
C GLY A 74 13.88 32.31 6.33
N ARG A 75 12.70 31.79 5.98
CA ARG A 75 12.16 30.57 6.61
C ARG A 75 12.81 29.34 5.99
N ARG A 76 13.29 28.43 6.83
CA ARG A 76 13.77 27.10 6.41
C ARG A 76 12.60 26.33 5.83
N ILE A 77 12.65 26.02 4.54
CA ILE A 77 11.64 25.19 3.88
C ILE A 77 11.91 23.74 4.28
N CYS A 78 11.27 23.29 5.37
CA CYS A 78 11.09 21.87 5.65
C CYS A 78 10.24 21.28 4.52
N ILE A 79 10.61 20.12 3.98
CA ILE A 79 10.02 19.54 2.75
C ILE A 79 8.49 19.72 2.67
N GLY A 80 8.12 20.65 1.80
CA GLY A 80 6.79 20.83 1.21
C GLY A 80 6.89 21.31 -0.24
N LEU A 81 8.07 21.30 -0.87
CA LEU A 81 8.31 21.96 -2.16
C LEU A 81 9.33 21.25 -3.09
N LEU A 82 9.35 19.92 -3.06
CA LEU A 82 9.85 19.11 -4.18
C LEU A 82 8.88 18.04 -4.67
N LEU A 83 7.73 17.83 -4.00
CA LEU A 83 6.68 16.96 -4.53
C LEU A 83 5.60 17.70 -5.33
N SER A 84 5.49 19.03 -5.24
CA SER A 84 4.67 19.80 -6.19
C SER A 84 5.29 19.87 -7.59
N CYS A 85 6.57 19.46 -7.73
CA CYS A 85 7.22 19.34 -9.03
C CYS A 85 6.50 18.28 -9.86
N ARG A 86 5.99 18.70 -11.02
CA ARG A 86 5.38 17.80 -11.99
C ARG A 86 6.49 17.12 -12.77
N TRP A 87 7.11 16.12 -12.16
CA TRP A 87 8.30 15.46 -12.70
C TRP A 87 8.07 14.93 -14.12
N PRO A 88 9.08 15.04 -15.01
CA PRO A 88 9.08 14.36 -16.28
C PRO A 88 9.07 12.84 -16.14
N LEU A 89 8.49 12.14 -17.10
CA LEU A 89 8.46 10.67 -17.14
C LEU A 89 9.85 10.01 -17.15
N THR A 90 10.87 10.73 -17.62
CA THR A 90 12.26 10.27 -17.65
C THR A 90 12.93 10.33 -16.28
N TYR A 91 12.29 10.95 -15.29
CA TYR A 91 12.85 11.19 -13.97
C TYR A 91 12.42 10.09 -12.99
N SER A 92 13.36 9.19 -12.69
CA SER A 92 13.11 7.99 -11.87
C SER A 92 13.59 8.11 -10.42
N GLN A 93 14.00 9.30 -9.96
CA GLN A 93 14.58 9.48 -8.63
C GLN A 93 14.28 10.87 -8.07
N TRP A 94 13.47 10.99 -7.02
CA TRP A 94 13.07 12.30 -6.46
C TRP A 94 14.02 12.84 -5.40
N TRP A 95 14.81 11.97 -4.77
CA TRP A 95 15.82 12.32 -3.78
C TRP A 95 16.99 11.32 -3.82
N GLU A 96 18.16 11.74 -3.34
CA GLU A 96 19.28 10.85 -3.04
C GLU A 96 19.19 10.40 -1.59
N CYS A 97 19.46 9.12 -1.34
CA CYS A 97 19.46 8.57 0.02
C CYS A 97 20.90 8.29 0.48
N ASP A 98 21.15 8.57 1.74
CA ASP A 98 22.32 8.15 2.49
C ASP A 98 21.82 7.54 3.80
N PHE A 99 21.90 6.21 3.92
CA PHE A 99 21.42 5.52 5.11
C PHE A 99 22.48 5.60 6.19
N ILE A 100 22.13 6.20 7.33
CA ILE A 100 23.06 6.35 8.44
C ILE A 100 23.48 4.95 8.89
N THR A 101 24.79 4.69 8.91
CA THR A 101 25.43 3.40 9.25
C THR A 101 25.23 2.23 8.28
N GLU A 102 24.54 2.42 7.16
CA GLU A 102 24.38 1.39 6.11
C GLU A 102 25.07 1.83 4.80
N GLY A 103 25.65 0.88 4.07
CA GLY A 103 26.21 1.15 2.73
C GLY A 103 25.11 1.09 1.66
N ILE A 104 25.16 1.99 0.68
CA ILE A 104 24.29 1.97 -0.50
C ILE A 104 25.13 1.63 -1.73
N ILE A 105 24.63 0.69 -2.56
CA ILE A 105 25.30 0.27 -3.79
C ILE A 105 25.16 1.33 -4.89
N ASP A 106 23.95 1.89 -5.05
CA ASP A 106 23.66 3.00 -5.94
C ASP A 106 22.54 3.91 -5.41
N ASN A 107 22.57 5.20 -5.76
CA ASN A 107 21.62 6.20 -5.28
C ASN A 107 20.16 5.89 -5.68
N GLY A 108 19.93 5.21 -6.80
CA GLY A 108 18.60 4.80 -7.25
C GLY A 108 18.00 3.69 -6.40
N GLY A 109 18.83 2.73 -5.97
CA GLY A 109 18.48 1.69 -5.00
C GLY A 109 18.11 2.30 -3.66
N GLY A 110 18.94 3.20 -3.14
CA GLY A 110 18.65 3.90 -1.89
C GLY A 110 17.32 4.67 -1.92
N PHE A 111 17.02 5.35 -3.04
CA PHE A 111 15.73 6.00 -3.25
C PHE A 111 14.57 4.99 -3.21
N ARG A 112 14.63 3.92 -4.01
CA ARG A 112 13.56 2.91 -4.08
C ARG A 112 13.35 2.21 -2.75
N ASP A 113 14.42 1.93 -2.01
CA ASP A 113 14.30 1.27 -0.72
C ASP A 113 13.69 2.22 0.32
N SER A 114 14.03 3.51 0.30
CA SER A 114 13.36 4.48 1.18
C SER A 114 11.87 4.65 0.84
N LEU A 115 11.49 4.58 -0.45
CA LEU A 115 10.09 4.59 -0.86
C LEU A 115 9.35 3.31 -0.43
N SER A 116 10.04 2.18 -0.43
CA SER A 116 9.55 0.92 0.12
C SER A 116 9.35 1.00 1.63
N ASP A 117 10.30 1.58 2.36
CA ASP A 117 10.19 1.81 3.81
C ASP A 117 8.99 2.70 4.14
N VAL A 118 8.80 3.80 3.38
CA VAL A 118 7.63 4.68 3.50
C VAL A 118 6.33 3.93 3.24
N SER A 119 6.28 3.09 2.21
CA SER A 119 5.12 2.25 1.89
C SER A 119 4.77 1.31 3.06
N GLU A 120 5.78 0.62 3.61
CA GLU A 120 5.62 -0.32 4.72
C GLU A 120 5.23 0.37 6.03
N GLU A 121 5.67 1.62 6.26
CA GLU A 121 5.24 2.40 7.41
C GLU A 121 3.80 2.93 7.28
N LEU A 122 3.36 3.25 6.06
CA LEU A 122 1.99 3.72 5.81
C LEU A 122 0.97 2.58 5.82
N CYS A 123 1.29 1.46 5.18
CA CYS A 123 0.42 0.29 5.05
C CYS A 123 1.25 -0.98 5.29
N PRO A 124 1.50 -1.36 6.55
CA PRO A 124 2.26 -2.57 6.87
C PRO A 124 1.72 -3.80 6.16
N SER A 125 2.61 -4.59 5.59
CA SER A 125 2.27 -5.74 4.76
C SER A 125 1.94 -7.00 5.58
N SER A 126 2.09 -6.94 6.91
CA SER A 126 1.74 -8.00 7.85
C SER A 126 0.73 -7.48 8.88
N GLY A 127 -0.33 -8.25 9.13
CA GLY A 127 -1.35 -7.95 10.13
C GLY A 127 -0.84 -7.94 11.57
N ASP A 128 0.23 -8.67 11.87
CA ASP A 128 0.77 -8.83 13.23
C ASP A 128 1.67 -7.67 13.67
N VAL A 129 2.11 -6.83 12.73
CA VAL A 129 3.00 -5.70 13.01
C VAL A 129 2.16 -4.51 13.51
N PRO A 130 2.57 -3.75 14.54
CA PRO A 130 1.89 -2.50 14.89
C PRO A 130 1.88 -1.51 13.72
N VAL A 131 0.80 -0.75 13.53
CA VAL A 131 0.78 0.33 12.53
C VAL A 131 1.64 1.49 13.05
N PRO A 132 2.77 1.84 12.40
CA PRO A 132 3.74 2.76 12.98
C PRO A 132 3.38 4.24 12.78
N LEU A 133 2.45 4.54 11.87
CA LEU A 133 2.03 5.91 11.55
C LEU A 133 0.53 6.10 11.82
N PRO A 134 0.10 7.29 12.28
CA PRO A 134 -1.30 7.54 12.64
C PRO A 134 -2.19 7.84 11.44
N PHE A 135 -1.68 7.82 10.20
CA PHE A 135 -2.42 8.26 9.01
C PHE A 135 -3.41 7.22 8.48
N PHE A 136 -3.14 5.95 8.70
CA PHE A 136 -3.98 4.87 8.21
C PHE A 136 -4.31 3.92 9.36
N VAL A 137 -5.50 3.36 9.34
CA VAL A 137 -5.93 2.29 10.25
C VAL A 137 -6.37 1.10 9.43
N ARG A 138 -6.27 -0.08 10.04
CA ARG A 138 -6.69 -1.32 9.41
C ARG A 138 -8.20 -1.35 9.23
N THR A 139 -8.64 -2.01 8.16
CA THR A 139 -10.07 -2.27 7.94
C THR A 139 -10.61 -3.25 8.99
N SER A 140 -11.93 -3.24 9.22
CA SER A 140 -12.59 -4.20 10.11
C SER A 140 -12.47 -5.65 9.61
N ASN A 141 -12.17 -5.85 8.32
CA ASN A 141 -12.08 -7.17 7.69
C ASN A 141 -10.87 -8.03 8.13
N GLN A 142 -9.91 -7.50 8.89
CA GLN A 142 -8.70 -8.24 9.32
C GLN A 142 -8.99 -9.59 10.02
N GLY A 143 -10.06 -9.64 10.83
CA GLY A 143 -10.46 -10.81 11.61
C GLY A 143 -11.12 -11.92 10.79
N ASN A 144 -11.56 -11.64 9.55
CA ASN A 144 -12.30 -12.60 8.72
C ASN A 144 -11.36 -13.41 7.83
N SER A 145 -11.31 -14.72 8.05
CA SER A 145 -10.37 -15.65 7.42
C SER A 145 -10.55 -15.89 5.91
N SER A 146 -11.60 -15.34 5.31
CA SER A 146 -12.10 -15.71 3.99
C SER A 146 -12.09 -14.59 2.94
N SER A 147 -11.42 -13.45 3.18
CA SER A 147 -11.38 -12.35 2.21
C SER A 147 -9.97 -11.99 1.77
N ASP A 148 -9.79 -11.71 0.47
CA ASP A 148 -8.58 -11.12 -0.14
C ASP A 148 -8.28 -9.69 0.38
N SER A 149 -9.02 -9.21 1.39
CA SER A 149 -9.00 -7.83 1.91
C SER A 149 -8.50 -7.73 3.36
N ARG A 150 -7.87 -8.79 3.90
CA ARG A 150 -7.40 -8.83 5.31
C ARG A 150 -6.37 -7.75 5.64
N ASP A 151 -5.53 -7.37 4.68
CA ASP A 151 -4.41 -6.45 4.90
C ASP A 151 -4.60 -5.10 4.22
N MET A 152 -5.84 -4.58 4.25
CA MET A 152 -6.16 -3.26 3.72
C MET A 152 -6.27 -2.19 4.80
N TYR A 153 -6.07 -0.95 4.38
CA TYR A 153 -5.99 0.22 5.23
C TYR A 153 -6.90 1.34 4.73
N VAL A 154 -7.56 2.03 5.66
CA VAL A 154 -8.36 3.23 5.39
C VAL A 154 -7.76 4.43 6.12
N PRO A 155 -7.89 5.66 5.60
CA PRO A 155 -7.37 6.82 6.30
C PRO A 155 -7.99 6.95 7.69
N ASN A 156 -7.17 7.23 8.70
CA ASN A 156 -7.61 7.35 10.09
C ASN A 156 -8.51 8.59 10.30
N PRO A 157 -9.81 8.44 10.59
CA PRO A 157 -10.71 9.57 10.78
C PRO A 157 -10.32 10.48 11.96
N SER A 158 -9.62 9.95 12.97
CA SER A 158 -9.10 10.73 14.11
C SER A 158 -7.83 11.53 13.82
N CYS A 159 -7.06 11.19 12.78
CA CYS A 159 -5.85 11.92 12.46
C CYS A 159 -6.17 13.21 11.69
N LYS A 160 -5.80 14.36 12.27
CA LYS A 160 -6.06 15.70 11.70
C LYS A 160 -4.80 16.37 11.15
N ASP A 161 -3.74 15.61 10.93
CA ASP A 161 -2.52 16.09 10.29
C ASP A 161 -2.69 16.17 8.76
N PHE A 162 -3.60 17.05 8.32
CA PHE A 162 -3.93 17.25 6.92
C PHE A 162 -2.72 17.61 6.03
N PRO A 163 -1.72 18.40 6.49
CA PRO A 163 -0.52 18.64 5.68
C PRO A 163 0.24 17.35 5.33
N LYS A 164 0.30 16.36 6.24
CA LYS A 164 0.93 15.06 5.93
C LYS A 164 0.08 14.21 5.00
N TYR A 165 -1.25 14.25 5.10
CA TYR A 165 -2.14 13.64 4.09
C TYR A 165 -1.98 14.28 2.71
N GLU A 166 -1.87 15.60 2.65
CA GLU A 166 -1.57 16.33 1.41
C GLU A 166 -0.23 15.87 0.83
N TRP A 167 0.81 15.74 1.66
CA TRP A 167 2.10 15.21 1.25
C TRP A 167 2.03 13.76 0.73
N ILE A 168 1.29 12.87 1.39
CA ILE A 168 1.00 11.52 0.88
C ILE A 168 0.35 11.61 -0.51
N GLY A 169 -0.62 12.51 -0.67
CA GLY A 169 -1.25 12.78 -1.97
C GLY A 169 -0.28 13.25 -3.05
N GLN A 170 0.67 14.11 -2.69
CA GLN A 170 1.73 14.54 -3.61
C GLN A 170 2.65 13.37 -3.99
N LEU A 171 3.00 12.49 -3.03
CA LEU A 171 3.82 11.30 -3.27
C LEU A 171 3.11 10.30 -4.20
N MET A 172 1.80 10.09 -3.99
CA MET A 172 0.95 9.33 -4.92
C MET A 172 0.97 9.95 -6.32
N GLY A 173 0.88 11.28 -6.42
CA GLY A 173 0.97 11.98 -7.69
C GLY A 173 2.32 11.83 -8.38
N ALA A 174 3.41 11.84 -7.62
CA ALA A 174 4.76 11.61 -8.14
C ALA A 174 4.90 10.18 -8.69
N ALA A 175 4.41 9.17 -7.95
CA ALA A 175 4.37 7.78 -8.39
C ALA A 175 3.57 7.64 -9.70
N LEU A 176 2.37 8.21 -9.77
CA LEU A 176 1.49 8.17 -10.96
C LEU A 176 2.15 8.70 -12.23
N ARG A 177 3.05 9.69 -12.10
CA ARG A 177 3.79 10.29 -13.22
C ARG A 177 5.05 9.53 -13.61
N SER A 178 5.56 8.68 -12.74
CA SER A 178 6.86 8.03 -12.86
C SER A 178 6.73 6.54 -13.21
N LYS A 179 7.86 5.84 -13.18
CA LYS A 179 7.92 4.37 -13.22
C LYS A 179 8.16 3.75 -11.84
N GLU A 180 8.12 4.57 -10.80
CA GLU A 180 8.37 4.19 -9.42
C GLU A 180 7.02 4.08 -8.69
N PHE A 181 6.94 3.15 -7.74
CA PHE A 181 5.67 2.77 -7.13
C PHE A 181 5.67 3.04 -5.62
N LEU A 182 4.55 3.56 -5.14
CA LEU A 182 4.22 3.71 -3.73
C LEU A 182 3.18 2.62 -3.41
N ILE A 183 3.60 1.56 -2.74
CA ILE A 183 2.75 0.39 -2.50
C ILE A 183 1.81 0.70 -1.33
N LEU A 184 0.56 1.03 -1.64
CA LEU A 184 -0.49 1.25 -0.64
C LEU A 184 -1.59 0.19 -0.77
N SER A 185 -1.88 -0.51 0.32
CA SER A 185 -2.95 -1.52 0.38
C SER A 185 -4.27 -0.87 0.76
N LEU A 186 -4.86 -0.07 -0.13
CA LEU A 186 -6.11 0.64 0.12
C LEU A 186 -7.31 -0.08 -0.54
N PRO A 187 -8.49 -0.10 0.10
CA PRO A 187 -9.68 -0.69 -0.48
C PRO A 187 -10.25 0.14 -1.64
N ALA A 188 -11.06 -0.51 -2.48
CA ALA A 188 -11.72 0.13 -3.62
C ALA A 188 -12.50 1.40 -3.22
N LEU A 189 -13.07 1.44 -2.02
CA LEU A 189 -13.71 2.62 -1.45
C LEU A 189 -12.82 3.86 -1.51
N VAL A 190 -11.58 3.75 -1.02
CA VAL A 190 -10.63 4.87 -0.93
C VAL A 190 -10.19 5.33 -2.32
N TRP A 191 -9.87 4.38 -3.21
CA TRP A 191 -9.50 4.70 -4.58
C TRP A 191 -10.62 5.39 -5.36
N LYS A 192 -11.87 4.94 -5.20
CA LYS A 192 -13.04 5.58 -5.81
C LYS A 192 -13.27 6.98 -5.29
N GLN A 193 -13.10 7.21 -3.98
CA GLN A 193 -13.19 8.54 -3.41
C GLN A 193 -12.11 9.49 -3.99
N LEU A 194 -10.86 9.02 -4.14
CA LEU A 194 -9.77 9.80 -4.74
C LEU A 194 -10.01 10.11 -6.24
N ALA A 195 -10.57 9.14 -6.98
CA ALA A 195 -10.92 9.26 -8.40
C ALA A 195 -12.26 9.98 -8.67
N ALA A 196 -12.95 10.41 -7.61
CA ALA A 196 -14.29 10.99 -7.66
C ALA A 196 -15.31 10.11 -8.42
N GLU A 197 -15.25 8.81 -8.18
CA GLU A 197 -16.19 7.83 -8.71
C GLU A 197 -17.34 7.52 -7.74
N GLU A 198 -18.44 7.02 -8.27
CA GLU A 198 -19.59 6.60 -7.48
C GLU A 198 -19.26 5.35 -6.63
N ILE A 199 -19.69 5.40 -5.38
CA ILE A 199 -19.43 4.37 -4.38
C ILE A 199 -20.71 3.58 -4.14
N SER A 200 -20.58 2.25 -4.12
CA SER A 200 -21.62 1.30 -3.79
C SER A 200 -21.41 0.77 -2.37
N TRP A 201 -22.42 0.92 -1.51
CA TRP A 201 -22.39 0.36 -0.15
C TRP A 201 -22.11 -1.14 -0.14
N SER A 202 -22.92 -1.93 -0.86
CA SER A 202 -22.84 -3.39 -0.82
C SER A 202 -21.58 -3.97 -1.44
N LYS A 203 -20.93 -3.25 -2.37
CA LYS A 203 -19.71 -3.73 -3.05
C LYS A 203 -18.43 -3.12 -2.50
N ASP A 204 -18.37 -1.79 -2.41
CA ASP A 204 -17.13 -1.09 -2.10
C ASP A 204 -16.91 -1.04 -0.59
N PHE A 205 -17.95 -0.75 0.21
CA PHE A 205 -17.80 -0.72 1.67
C PHE A 205 -17.62 -2.12 2.27
N ALA A 206 -18.11 -3.16 1.59
CA ALA A 206 -17.84 -4.56 1.97
C ALA A 206 -16.33 -4.90 2.00
N THR A 207 -15.49 -4.18 1.25
CA THR A 207 -14.01 -4.33 1.30
C THR A 207 -13.39 -3.72 2.57
N VAL A 208 -14.13 -2.87 3.28
CA VAL A 208 -13.75 -2.28 4.58
C VAL A 208 -14.35 -3.07 5.73
N ASP A 209 -15.65 -3.35 5.67
CA ASP A 209 -16.38 -4.01 6.76
C ASP A 209 -17.56 -4.83 6.19
N LEU A 210 -17.26 -6.07 5.80
CA LEU A 210 -18.24 -6.99 5.23
C LEU A 210 -19.31 -7.38 6.26
N GLU A 211 -18.92 -7.49 7.53
CA GLU A 211 -19.83 -7.88 8.61
C GLU A 211 -20.89 -6.80 8.84
N LEU A 212 -20.48 -5.53 8.89
CA LEU A 212 -21.43 -4.42 8.99
C LEU A 212 -22.37 -4.35 7.79
N VAL A 213 -21.88 -4.56 6.56
CA VAL A 213 -22.75 -4.62 5.37
C VAL A 213 -23.82 -5.70 5.53
N LYS A 214 -23.42 -6.92 5.90
CA LYS A 214 -24.35 -8.04 6.12
C LYS A 214 -25.32 -7.76 7.26
N LEU A 215 -24.86 -7.15 8.35
CA LEU A 215 -25.70 -6.80 9.49
C LEU A 215 -26.81 -5.82 9.07
N LEU A 216 -26.48 -4.78 8.30
CA LEU A 216 -27.48 -3.83 7.84
C LEU A 216 -28.44 -4.44 6.82
N GLU A 217 -27.99 -5.37 5.97
CA GLU A 217 -28.86 -6.12 5.06
C GLU A 217 -29.87 -6.99 5.82
N VAL A 218 -29.43 -7.68 6.88
CA VAL A 218 -30.30 -8.44 7.79
C VAL A 218 -31.29 -7.51 8.47
N LEU A 219 -30.82 -6.36 8.99
CA LEU A 219 -31.64 -5.37 9.66
C LEU A 219 -32.74 -4.79 8.75
N GLU A 220 -32.48 -4.70 7.45
CA GLU A 220 -33.46 -4.23 6.47
C GLU A 220 -34.59 -5.25 6.23
N GLN A 221 -34.21 -6.53 6.11
CA GLN A 221 -35.07 -7.64 5.68
C GLN A 221 -35.86 -8.30 6.82
N VAL A 222 -35.40 -8.20 8.06
CA VAL A 222 -36.01 -8.84 9.22
C VAL A 222 -37.46 -8.36 9.45
N ASP A 223 -38.32 -9.26 9.93
CA ASP A 223 -39.67 -8.92 10.39
C ASP A 223 -39.65 -8.24 11.77
N ARG A 224 -40.83 -7.81 12.25
CA ARG A 224 -40.93 -7.04 13.48
C ARG A 224 -40.58 -7.88 14.69
N GLU A 225 -41.13 -9.08 14.77
CA GLU A 225 -40.96 -10.00 15.90
C GLU A 225 -39.48 -10.38 16.08
N ALA A 226 -38.80 -10.73 14.99
CA ALA A 226 -37.39 -11.06 15.01
C ALA A 226 -36.51 -9.83 15.26
N PHE A 227 -36.87 -8.64 14.76
CA PHE A 227 -36.16 -7.39 15.10
C PHE A 227 -36.23 -7.10 16.61
N GLU A 228 -37.42 -7.16 17.20
CA GLU A 228 -37.62 -6.88 18.62
C GLU A 228 -36.86 -7.89 19.50
N PHE A 229 -36.82 -9.15 19.07
CA PHE A 229 -36.06 -10.20 19.74
C PHE A 229 -34.54 -10.01 19.64
N MET A 230 -34.01 -9.68 18.46
CA MET A 230 -32.56 -9.58 18.23
C MET A 230 -31.95 -8.22 18.61
N PHE A 231 -32.70 -7.12 18.44
CA PHE A 231 -32.16 -5.75 18.50
C PHE A 231 -32.94 -4.81 19.42
N GLY A 232 -34.18 -5.14 19.78
CA GLY A 232 -35.18 -4.21 20.31
C GLY A 232 -34.83 -3.50 21.63
N ARG A 233 -33.74 -3.86 22.31
CA ARG A 233 -33.27 -3.21 23.55
C ARG A 233 -31.78 -2.85 23.55
N GLU A 234 -31.04 -3.27 22.54
CA GLU A 234 -29.57 -3.13 22.50
C GLU A 234 -29.11 -2.19 21.40
N LEU A 235 -29.85 -2.12 20.28
CA LEU A 235 -29.49 -1.27 19.16
C LEU A 235 -29.83 0.19 19.48
N THR A 236 -28.80 1.01 19.64
CA THR A 236 -28.91 2.45 19.86
C THR A 236 -28.49 3.22 18.62
N TYR A 237 -28.76 4.52 18.55
CA TYR A 237 -28.32 5.38 17.44
C TYR A 237 -26.83 5.73 17.54
N THR A 238 -25.99 4.69 17.54
CA THR A 238 -24.54 4.79 17.55
C THR A 238 -23.93 3.87 16.48
N THR A 239 -22.70 4.16 16.09
CA THR A 239 -21.91 3.27 15.22
C THR A 239 -20.44 3.35 15.59
N VAL A 240 -19.70 2.28 15.30
CA VAL A 240 -18.25 2.21 15.49
C VAL A 240 -17.56 2.58 14.18
N LEU A 241 -16.66 3.55 14.23
CA LEU A 241 -15.84 3.98 13.09
C LEU A 241 -14.61 3.08 12.92
N SER A 242 -13.89 3.25 11.81
CA SER A 242 -12.71 2.41 11.51
C SER A 242 -11.54 2.60 12.50
N ASP A 243 -11.51 3.71 13.24
CA ASP A 243 -10.56 3.95 14.33
C ASP A 243 -11.07 3.47 15.71
N GLN A 244 -12.11 2.63 15.73
CA GLN A 244 -12.73 2.05 16.92
C GLN A 244 -13.49 3.04 17.82
N ARG A 245 -13.68 4.30 17.38
CA ARG A 245 -14.49 5.25 18.13
C ARG A 245 -15.98 5.01 17.91
N VAL A 246 -16.74 5.04 19.00
CA VAL A 246 -18.20 5.10 18.96
C VAL A 246 -18.62 6.54 18.68
N VAL A 247 -19.49 6.74 17.69
CA VAL A 247 -20.10 8.04 17.38
C VAL A 247 -21.61 7.94 17.46
N GLU A 248 -22.25 9.01 17.95
CA GLU A 248 -23.71 9.12 17.94
C GLU A 248 -24.18 9.58 16.55
N LEU A 249 -25.20 8.90 16.02
CA LEU A 249 -25.80 9.20 14.72
C LEU A 249 -26.82 10.34 14.78
N ILE A 250 -27.38 10.55 15.96
CA ILE A 250 -28.31 11.64 16.32
C ILE A 250 -27.91 12.20 17.69
N PRO A 251 -28.35 13.40 18.07
CA PRO A 251 -28.12 13.93 19.42
C PRO A 251 -28.68 12.97 20.49
N ASN A 252 -27.87 12.64 21.50
CA ASN A 252 -28.24 11.69 22.56
C ASN A 252 -28.55 10.28 22.02
N GLY A 253 -27.86 9.91 20.93
CA GLY A 253 -28.07 8.64 20.22
C GLY A 253 -27.72 7.42 21.05
N SER A 254 -26.73 7.52 21.95
CA SER A 254 -26.35 6.44 22.87
C SER A 254 -27.45 6.03 23.84
N ASN A 255 -28.38 6.93 24.16
CA ASN A 255 -29.51 6.67 25.05
C ASN A 255 -30.83 6.45 24.30
N THR A 256 -30.79 6.45 22.96
CA THR A 256 -31.99 6.32 22.14
C THR A 256 -31.97 4.97 21.43
N VAL A 257 -32.94 4.11 21.76
CA VAL A 257 -33.09 2.78 21.14
C VAL A 257 -33.74 2.91 19.76
N VAL A 258 -33.23 2.17 18.79
CA VAL A 258 -33.77 2.10 17.44
C VAL A 258 -35.04 1.23 17.44
N ARG A 259 -36.14 1.78 16.95
CA ARG A 259 -37.39 1.05 16.76
C ARG A 259 -37.45 0.39 15.39
N TYR A 260 -38.28 -0.64 15.25
CA TYR A 260 -38.47 -1.34 13.99
C TYR A 260 -38.89 -0.39 12.86
N GLU A 261 -39.73 0.60 13.16
CA GLU A 261 -40.20 1.61 12.20
C GLU A 261 -39.07 2.52 11.71
N ASP A 262 -38.08 2.79 12.57
CA ASP A 262 -36.99 3.73 12.30
C ASP A 262 -35.75 3.05 11.70
N ARG A 263 -35.73 1.71 11.62
CA ARG A 263 -34.55 0.94 11.21
C ARG A 263 -33.96 1.39 9.87
N ARG A 264 -34.80 1.81 8.92
CA ARG A 264 -34.34 2.29 7.60
C ARG A 264 -33.59 3.62 7.71
N GLU A 265 -34.05 4.50 8.59
CA GLU A 265 -33.35 5.76 8.86
C GLU A 265 -32.04 5.50 9.61
N PHE A 266 -32.05 4.59 10.59
CA PHE A 266 -30.82 4.13 11.25
C PHE A 266 -29.80 3.59 10.24
N ILE A 267 -30.20 2.67 9.35
CA ILE A 267 -29.34 2.14 8.27
C ILE A 267 -28.76 3.29 7.45
N ARG A 268 -29.60 4.23 6.99
CA ARG A 268 -29.15 5.37 6.19
C ARG A 268 -28.12 6.24 6.93
N LEU A 269 -28.32 6.46 8.24
CA LEU A 269 -27.41 7.24 9.08
C LEU A 269 -26.07 6.52 9.29
N VAL A 270 -26.09 5.21 9.56
CA VAL A 270 -24.87 4.39 9.65
C VAL A 270 -24.10 4.44 8.33
N GLN A 271 -24.78 4.17 7.21
CA GLN A 271 -24.15 4.19 5.89
C GLN A 271 -23.48 5.53 5.61
N LYS A 272 -24.18 6.64 5.88
CA LYS A 272 -23.62 7.98 5.72
C LYS A 272 -22.40 8.20 6.61
N ALA A 273 -22.51 7.89 7.91
CA ALA A 273 -21.43 8.10 8.86
C ALA A 273 -20.17 7.31 8.48
N ARG A 274 -20.32 6.05 8.10
CA ARG A 274 -19.19 5.17 7.72
C ARG A 274 -18.58 5.54 6.36
N LEU A 275 -19.38 5.94 5.37
CA LEU A 275 -18.87 6.36 4.06
C LEU A 275 -18.18 7.73 4.09
N GLU A 276 -18.59 8.62 5.02
CA GLU A 276 -18.03 9.97 5.14
C GLU A 276 -16.96 10.11 6.23
N GLU A 277 -16.66 9.04 6.98
CA GLU A 277 -15.82 9.12 8.19
C GLU A 277 -14.44 9.76 7.95
N SER A 278 -13.84 9.48 6.80
CA SER A 278 -12.48 9.93 6.44
C SER A 278 -12.47 10.98 5.32
N LYS A 279 -13.60 11.66 5.09
CA LYS A 279 -13.77 12.61 3.97
C LYS A 279 -12.74 13.75 3.99
N GLU A 280 -12.38 14.25 5.16
CA GLU A 280 -11.39 15.34 5.29
C GLU A 280 -9.97 14.86 4.94
N GLN A 281 -9.59 13.67 5.38
CA GLN A 281 -8.29 13.06 5.08
C GLN A 281 -8.16 12.76 3.58
N ILE A 282 -9.21 12.19 2.99
CA ILE A 282 -9.30 11.97 1.54
C ILE A 282 -9.20 13.29 0.77
N ALA A 283 -9.88 14.35 1.23
CA ALA A 283 -9.83 15.66 0.60
C ALA A 283 -8.41 16.25 0.62
N ALA A 284 -7.69 16.09 1.74
CA ALA A 284 -6.29 16.51 1.84
C ALA A 284 -5.38 15.70 0.89
N MET A 285 -5.49 14.37 0.86
CA MET A 285 -4.76 13.53 -0.10
C MET A 285 -5.07 13.93 -1.55
N ARG A 286 -6.34 14.16 -1.88
CA ARG A 286 -6.75 14.60 -3.20
C ARG A 286 -6.20 15.99 -3.56
N ALA A 287 -6.13 16.91 -2.59
CA ALA A 287 -5.54 18.23 -2.80
C ALA A 287 -4.04 18.11 -3.15
N GLY A 288 -3.30 17.24 -2.45
CA GLY A 288 -1.91 16.93 -2.77
C GLY A 288 -1.74 16.32 -4.16
N LEU A 289 -2.59 15.35 -4.50
CA LEU A 289 -2.59 14.70 -5.82
C LEU A 289 -2.78 15.72 -6.95
N LEU A 290 -3.68 16.69 -6.78
CA LEU A 290 -3.98 17.74 -7.77
C LEU A 290 -2.86 18.76 -7.98
N GLN A 291 -1.93 18.88 -7.02
CA GLN A 291 -0.74 19.72 -7.22
C GLN A 291 0.19 19.12 -8.27
N VAL A 292 0.30 17.79 -8.29
CA VAL A 292 1.24 17.03 -9.11
C VAL A 292 0.61 16.52 -10.40
N VAL A 293 -0.66 16.13 -10.33
CA VAL A 293 -1.42 15.53 -11.43
C VAL A 293 -2.56 16.47 -11.85
N PRO A 294 -2.60 16.93 -13.10
CA PRO A 294 -3.67 17.78 -13.58
C PRO A 294 -5.06 17.14 -13.43
N GLN A 295 -6.07 17.94 -13.07
CA GLN A 295 -7.47 17.49 -12.95
C GLN A 295 -7.97 16.67 -14.16
N PRO A 296 -7.70 17.05 -15.43
CA PRO A 296 -8.16 16.25 -16.59
C PRO A 296 -7.61 14.82 -16.60
N VAL A 297 -6.40 14.60 -16.08
CA VAL A 297 -5.82 13.25 -15.98
C VAL A 297 -6.59 12.42 -14.97
N LEU A 298 -6.91 12.98 -13.80
CA LEU A 298 -7.70 12.30 -12.77
C LEU A 298 -9.12 12.00 -13.24
N ASP A 299 -9.70 12.87 -14.06
CA ASP A 299 -11.04 12.67 -14.63
C ASP A 299 -11.07 11.52 -15.65
N LEU A 300 -10.01 11.37 -16.44
CA LEU A 300 -9.86 10.33 -17.46
C LEU A 300 -9.51 8.95 -16.90
N LEU A 301 -8.89 8.90 -15.72
CA LEU A 301 -8.53 7.65 -15.07
C LEU A 301 -9.74 7.02 -14.38
N THR A 302 -9.85 5.69 -14.49
CA THR A 302 -10.64 4.92 -13.53
C THR A 302 -9.87 4.72 -12.23
N TRP A 303 -10.57 4.39 -11.15
CA TRP A 303 -9.93 4.11 -9.86
C TRP A 303 -8.90 2.97 -9.95
N GLN A 304 -9.15 1.91 -10.75
CA GLN A 304 -8.20 0.82 -10.96
C GLN A 304 -6.96 1.27 -11.72
N GLN A 305 -7.12 2.14 -12.72
CA GLN A 305 -5.99 2.69 -13.47
C GLN A 305 -5.16 3.63 -12.60
N MET A 306 -5.80 4.37 -11.70
CA MET A 306 -5.13 5.21 -10.70
C MET A 306 -4.33 4.34 -9.73
N GLU A 307 -4.93 3.29 -9.15
CA GLU A 307 -4.23 2.34 -8.27
C GLU A 307 -3.03 1.71 -9.00
N LYS A 308 -3.24 1.15 -10.19
CA LYS A 308 -2.18 0.48 -10.97
C LYS A 308 -1.00 1.41 -11.28
N ARG A 309 -1.26 2.69 -11.56
CA ARG A 309 -0.20 3.67 -11.83
C ARG A 309 0.56 4.10 -10.57
N ILE A 310 -0.06 4.03 -9.40
CA ILE A 310 0.55 4.46 -8.12
C ILE A 310 1.25 3.29 -7.44
N CYS A 311 0.58 2.15 -7.32
CA CYS A 311 1.02 0.99 -6.56
C CYS A 311 1.65 -0.11 -7.42
N GLY A 312 1.48 -0.06 -8.74
CA GLY A 312 1.86 -1.13 -9.64
C GLY A 312 0.75 -2.16 -9.79
N ASP A 313 1.02 -3.19 -10.59
CA ASP A 313 0.05 -4.24 -10.89
C ASP A 313 -0.30 -5.07 -9.66
N PRO A 314 -1.60 -5.15 -9.27
CA PRO A 314 -2.03 -5.96 -8.13
C PRO A 314 -2.03 -7.45 -8.44
N GLU A 315 -2.28 -7.82 -9.70
CA GLU A 315 -2.23 -9.20 -10.18
C GLU A 315 -0.90 -9.43 -10.89
N ILE A 316 -0.17 -10.46 -10.47
CA ILE A 316 1.11 -10.83 -11.05
C ILE A 316 0.91 -12.11 -11.83
N THR A 317 1.15 -12.07 -13.14
CA THR A 317 1.24 -13.29 -13.95
C THR A 317 2.66 -13.81 -14.00
N VAL A 318 2.81 -15.13 -14.21
CA VAL A 318 4.13 -15.77 -14.37
C VAL A 318 4.90 -15.15 -15.53
N ALA A 319 4.22 -14.85 -16.64
CA ALA A 319 4.81 -14.23 -17.81
C ALA A 319 5.31 -12.81 -17.54
N GLU A 320 4.70 -12.07 -16.61
CA GLU A 320 5.18 -10.75 -16.18
C GLU A 320 6.33 -10.87 -15.21
N LEU A 321 6.22 -11.72 -14.19
CA LEU A 321 7.28 -11.96 -13.21
C LEU A 321 8.58 -12.41 -13.89
N GLN A 322 8.50 -13.32 -14.87
CA GLN A 322 9.66 -13.80 -15.62
C GLN A 322 10.43 -12.69 -16.35
N LYS A 323 9.77 -11.58 -16.76
CA LYS A 323 10.47 -10.44 -17.39
C LYS A 323 11.45 -9.75 -16.44
N PHE A 324 11.23 -9.93 -15.14
CA PHE A 324 12.03 -9.32 -14.08
C PHE A 324 12.94 -10.33 -13.36
N ILE A 325 12.99 -11.59 -13.80
CA ILE A 325 13.92 -12.59 -13.26
C ILE A 325 15.13 -12.70 -14.18
N LYS A 326 16.32 -12.47 -13.61
CA LYS A 326 17.61 -12.74 -14.26
C LYS A 326 18.23 -13.96 -13.59
N PHE A 327 18.52 -15.01 -14.36
CA PHE A 327 19.33 -16.13 -13.89
C PHE A 327 20.80 -15.83 -14.12
N ASP A 328 21.62 -15.99 -13.08
CA ASP A 328 23.07 -15.75 -13.13
C ASP A 328 23.82 -16.96 -12.57
N ASP A 329 25.03 -17.21 -13.08
CA ASP A 329 25.86 -18.38 -12.74
C ASP A 329 25.22 -19.77 -12.94
N PHE A 330 24.19 -19.87 -13.78
CA PHE A 330 23.63 -21.17 -14.19
C PHE A 330 24.33 -21.71 -15.45
N PRO A 331 24.66 -23.03 -15.49
CA PRO A 331 24.97 -23.73 -16.73
C PRO A 331 23.85 -23.59 -17.77
N SER A 332 24.22 -23.66 -19.04
CA SER A 332 23.24 -23.80 -20.13
C SER A 332 22.37 -25.05 -19.88
N ASP A 333 21.06 -24.88 -19.94
CA ASP A 333 20.06 -25.95 -19.77
C ASP A 333 20.02 -26.59 -18.37
N ASP A 334 20.26 -25.80 -17.32
CA ASP A 334 20.19 -26.28 -15.94
C ASP A 334 18.75 -26.70 -15.54
N THR A 335 18.60 -27.93 -15.05
CA THR A 335 17.32 -28.50 -14.63
C THR A 335 16.67 -27.76 -13.46
N ARG A 336 17.46 -27.08 -12.61
CA ARG A 336 16.92 -26.23 -11.54
C ARG A 336 16.06 -25.12 -12.10
N VAL A 337 16.56 -24.44 -13.13
CA VAL A 337 15.84 -23.34 -13.80
C VAL A 337 14.56 -23.86 -14.43
N GLN A 338 14.61 -25.02 -15.09
CA GLN A 338 13.43 -25.63 -15.70
C GLN A 338 12.35 -25.96 -14.64
N TYR A 339 12.73 -26.64 -13.56
CA TYR A 339 11.82 -26.99 -12.47
C TYR A 339 11.24 -25.76 -11.76
N PHE A 340 12.05 -24.74 -11.54
CA PHE A 340 11.62 -23.48 -10.96
C PHE A 340 10.57 -22.77 -11.83
N LEU A 341 10.82 -22.65 -13.14
CA LEU A 341 9.86 -22.03 -14.06
C LEU A 341 8.58 -22.84 -14.22
N GLU A 342 8.65 -24.18 -14.12
CA GLU A 342 7.48 -25.06 -14.10
C GLU A 342 6.68 -24.89 -12.81
N ALA A 343 7.34 -24.86 -11.65
CA ALA A 343 6.72 -24.62 -10.36
C ALA A 343 5.98 -23.27 -10.34
N LEU A 344 6.60 -22.19 -10.82
CA LEU A 344 5.95 -20.89 -10.92
C LEU A 344 4.70 -20.89 -11.81
N LYS A 345 4.62 -21.74 -12.85
CA LYS A 345 3.40 -21.85 -13.68
C LYS A 345 2.19 -22.38 -12.92
N ASN A 346 2.41 -23.11 -11.84
CA ASN A 346 1.35 -23.66 -10.99
C ASN A 346 0.99 -22.72 -9.82
N PHE A 347 1.63 -21.56 -9.71
CA PHE A 347 1.34 -20.57 -8.67
C PHE A 347 0.15 -19.70 -9.07
N THR A 348 -0.71 -19.40 -8.09
CA THR A 348 -1.75 -18.38 -8.24
C THR A 348 -1.13 -16.97 -8.25
N SER A 349 -1.90 -15.93 -8.62
CA SER A 349 -1.42 -14.54 -8.48
C SER A 349 -1.04 -14.21 -7.03
N GLU A 350 -1.73 -14.80 -6.05
CA GLU A 350 -1.46 -14.63 -4.63
C GLU A 350 -0.12 -15.29 -4.25
N ASP A 351 0.11 -16.51 -4.72
CA ASP A 351 1.38 -17.24 -4.54
C ASP A 351 2.56 -16.46 -5.16
N LEU A 352 2.37 -15.87 -6.35
CA LEU A 352 3.39 -15.07 -7.04
C LEU A 352 3.69 -13.75 -6.31
N SER A 353 2.66 -13.09 -5.76
CA SER A 353 2.84 -11.90 -4.91
C SER A 353 3.59 -12.23 -3.63
N ARG A 354 3.29 -13.35 -2.98
CA ARG A 354 4.05 -13.84 -1.82
C ARG A 354 5.48 -14.21 -2.18
N PHE A 355 5.70 -14.85 -3.32
CA PHE A 355 7.05 -15.12 -3.81
C PHE A 355 7.83 -13.83 -4.03
N LEU A 356 7.23 -12.84 -4.68
CA LEU A 356 7.86 -11.53 -4.88
C LEU A 356 8.24 -10.89 -3.54
N LYS A 357 7.34 -10.97 -2.55
CA LYS A 357 7.56 -10.44 -1.20
C LYS A 357 8.67 -11.21 -0.47
N PHE A 358 8.70 -12.53 -0.59
CA PHE A 358 9.75 -13.38 -0.03
C PHE A 358 11.13 -13.01 -0.58
N VAL A 359 11.23 -12.72 -1.88
CA VAL A 359 12.52 -12.43 -2.52
C VAL A 359 12.95 -10.97 -2.40
N THR A 360 12.00 -10.03 -2.34
CA THR A 360 12.29 -8.60 -2.52
C THR A 360 11.74 -7.69 -1.42
N GLY A 361 10.94 -8.25 -0.51
CA GLY A 361 10.15 -7.48 0.45
C GLY A 361 8.93 -6.76 -0.16
N ARG A 362 8.74 -6.82 -1.48
CA ARG A 362 7.65 -6.13 -2.20
C ARG A 362 6.61 -7.11 -2.71
N SER A 363 5.33 -6.75 -2.61
CA SER A 363 4.23 -7.57 -3.11
C SER A 363 3.81 -7.27 -4.55
N ARG A 364 4.36 -6.23 -5.18
CA ARG A 364 3.99 -5.77 -6.54
C ARG A 364 5.22 -5.51 -7.42
N LEU A 365 5.07 -5.80 -8.71
CA LEU A 365 6.06 -5.50 -9.76
C LEU A 365 6.08 -4.01 -10.10
N PRO A 366 7.18 -3.49 -10.68
CA PRO A 366 8.41 -4.14 -11.13
C PRO A 366 9.51 -4.11 -10.05
N VAL A 367 10.19 -5.24 -9.90
CA VAL A 367 11.44 -5.34 -9.14
C VAL A 367 12.28 -6.43 -9.77
N GLN A 368 13.53 -6.10 -10.09
CA GLN A 368 14.45 -7.06 -10.70
C GLN A 368 14.90 -8.07 -9.65
N ILE A 369 14.68 -9.35 -9.91
CA ILE A 369 15.17 -10.47 -9.12
C ILE A 369 16.39 -11.05 -9.82
N THR A 370 17.47 -11.28 -9.07
CA THR A 370 18.60 -12.07 -9.54
C THR A 370 18.56 -13.43 -8.87
N VAL A 371 18.51 -14.49 -9.67
CA VAL A 371 18.51 -15.87 -9.19
C VAL A 371 19.91 -16.43 -9.37
N TYR A 372 20.47 -16.98 -8.31
CA TYR A 372 21.74 -17.71 -8.30
C TYR A 372 21.50 -19.19 -7.96
N PRO A 373 22.38 -20.10 -8.43
CA PRO A 373 22.36 -21.46 -7.93
C PRO A 373 22.77 -21.50 -6.45
N GLU A 374 22.02 -22.21 -5.61
CA GLU A 374 22.51 -22.54 -4.26
C GLU A 374 23.73 -23.47 -4.39
N SER A 375 24.83 -23.08 -3.76
CA SER A 375 26.14 -23.74 -3.91
C SER A 375 26.77 -24.17 -2.58
N SER A 376 26.16 -23.85 -1.44
CA SER A 376 26.70 -24.14 -0.12
C SER A 376 26.82 -25.65 0.18
N ASN A 377 25.95 -26.47 -0.42
CA ASN A 377 26.01 -27.93 -0.29
C ASN A 377 25.60 -28.62 -1.60
N LEU A 378 26.59 -28.99 -2.42
CA LEU A 378 26.40 -29.48 -3.79
C LEU A 378 25.63 -30.81 -3.90
N ASP A 379 25.62 -31.60 -2.82
CA ASP A 379 25.00 -32.94 -2.75
C ASP A 379 23.63 -32.94 -2.05
N ALA A 380 23.26 -31.82 -1.39
CA ALA A 380 21.96 -31.70 -0.77
C ALA A 380 20.87 -31.45 -1.81
N LEU A 381 19.81 -32.25 -1.75
CA LEU A 381 18.60 -32.12 -2.56
C LEU A 381 17.44 -31.64 -1.70
N ASP A 382 16.47 -31.00 -2.34
CA ASP A 382 15.17 -30.67 -1.73
C ASP A 382 15.28 -29.80 -0.47
N LEU A 383 16.26 -28.88 -0.46
CA LEU A 383 16.39 -27.86 0.57
C LEU A 383 15.35 -26.74 0.38
N LEU A 384 15.02 -26.06 1.49
CA LEU A 384 14.25 -24.83 1.42
C LEU A 384 15.04 -23.75 0.68
N PRO A 385 14.37 -22.96 -0.18
CA PRO A 385 15.03 -21.86 -0.88
C PRO A 385 15.46 -20.76 0.09
N GLN A 386 16.48 -20.00 -0.30
CA GLN A 386 16.94 -18.84 0.47
C GLN A 386 16.81 -17.56 -0.36
N ALA A 387 16.53 -16.45 0.32
CA ALA A 387 16.46 -15.13 -0.31
C ALA A 387 17.19 -14.08 0.52
N CYS A 388 17.82 -13.13 -0.17
CA CYS A 388 18.33 -11.90 0.41
C CYS A 388 17.48 -10.74 -0.12
N THR A 389 16.49 -10.33 0.67
CA THR A 389 15.54 -9.28 0.30
C THR A 389 16.22 -7.95 -0.01
N CYS A 390 17.25 -7.57 0.75
CA CYS A 390 18.02 -6.33 0.55
C CYS A 390 18.66 -6.22 -0.85
N SER A 391 19.11 -7.34 -1.43
CA SER A 391 19.72 -7.38 -2.76
C SER A 391 18.79 -7.92 -3.84
N CYS A 392 17.54 -8.24 -3.49
CA CYS A 392 16.58 -8.91 -4.37
C CYS A 392 17.16 -10.19 -5.01
N VAL A 393 17.94 -10.94 -4.21
CA VAL A 393 18.60 -12.17 -4.63
C VAL A 393 17.84 -13.39 -4.12
N PHE A 394 17.68 -14.37 -5.00
CA PHE A 394 17.09 -15.67 -4.67
C PHE A 394 18.10 -16.78 -4.98
N TYR A 395 18.39 -17.62 -4.00
CA TYR A 395 19.24 -18.80 -4.18
C TYR A 395 18.37 -20.02 -4.41
N LEU A 396 18.56 -20.67 -5.56
CA LEU A 396 17.74 -21.78 -6.04
C LEU A 396 18.44 -23.13 -5.79
N PRO A 397 17.92 -23.97 -4.88
CA PRO A 397 18.42 -25.32 -4.61
C PRO A 397 18.21 -26.29 -5.77
N LYS A 398 18.87 -27.44 -5.69
CA LYS A 398 18.56 -28.61 -6.52
C LYS A 398 17.34 -29.33 -5.99
N TYR A 399 16.38 -29.59 -6.86
CA TYR A 399 15.16 -30.32 -6.53
C TYR A 399 15.09 -31.65 -7.29
N SER A 400 14.53 -32.66 -6.65
CA SER A 400 14.33 -33.99 -7.22
C SER A 400 13.26 -34.02 -8.32
N SER A 401 12.32 -33.07 -8.30
CA SER A 401 11.32 -32.86 -9.35
C SER A 401 10.75 -31.44 -9.32
N ALA A 402 10.08 -31.02 -10.40
CA ALA A 402 9.33 -29.77 -10.46
C ALA A 402 8.23 -29.68 -9.38
N LYS A 403 7.58 -30.81 -9.06
CA LYS A 403 6.54 -30.84 -8.02
C LYS A 403 7.10 -30.58 -6.63
N VAL A 404 8.26 -31.16 -6.30
CA VAL A 404 8.93 -30.89 -5.02
C VAL A 404 9.42 -29.45 -4.93
N CYS A 405 9.94 -28.90 -6.05
CA CYS A 405 10.27 -27.48 -6.14
C CYS A 405 9.04 -26.59 -5.83
N GLU A 406 7.90 -26.87 -6.46
CA GLU A 406 6.65 -26.16 -6.23
C GLU A 406 6.20 -26.20 -4.76
N ASP A 407 6.19 -27.39 -4.15
CA ASP A 407 5.72 -27.58 -2.78
C ASP A 407 6.63 -26.89 -1.76
N LEU A 408 7.96 -26.94 -1.95
CA LEU A 408 8.93 -26.28 -1.07
C LEU A 408 8.98 -24.76 -1.26
N LEU A 409 8.85 -24.27 -2.50
CA LEU A 409 8.69 -22.84 -2.77
C LEU A 409 7.42 -22.33 -2.08
N ARG A 410 6.28 -23.02 -2.28
CA ARG A 410 5.02 -22.62 -1.67
C ARG A 410 5.12 -22.66 -0.15
N TYR A 411 5.75 -23.68 0.42
CA TYR A 411 6.00 -23.72 1.86
C TYR A 411 6.83 -22.50 2.33
N ALA A 412 7.94 -22.18 1.66
CA ALA A 412 8.79 -21.05 2.03
C ALA A 412 8.06 -19.70 1.97
N VAL A 413 7.35 -19.41 0.88
CA VAL A 413 6.70 -18.10 0.71
C VAL A 413 5.52 -17.87 1.66
N TYR A 414 4.93 -18.93 2.23
CA TYR A 414 3.88 -18.81 3.25
C TYR A 414 4.42 -18.82 4.69
N ASN A 415 5.51 -19.53 4.97
CA ASN A 415 6.00 -19.75 6.33
C ASN A 415 7.24 -18.91 6.69
N CYS A 416 7.98 -18.39 5.71
CA CYS A 416 9.17 -17.58 5.90
C CYS A 416 8.91 -16.09 5.63
N MET A 417 7.75 -15.60 6.05
CA MET A 417 7.35 -14.18 5.91
C MET A 417 7.85 -13.30 7.06
N SER A 418 8.41 -13.87 8.13
CA SER A 418 9.12 -13.10 9.15
C SER A 418 10.50 -12.74 8.60
N ILE A 419 10.78 -11.43 8.53
CA ILE A 419 12.12 -10.89 8.43
C ILE A 419 12.85 -11.39 9.68
N ASP A 420 13.52 -12.55 9.54
CA ASP A 420 14.22 -13.15 10.65
C ASP A 420 15.40 -12.23 10.97
N THR A 421 15.29 -11.60 12.14
CA THR A 421 16.30 -10.93 12.94
C THR A 421 17.71 -11.37 12.55
N ASP A 422 18.51 -10.43 12.06
CA ASP A 422 19.95 -10.60 11.92
C ASP A 422 20.49 -11.19 13.23
N LYS A 423 20.87 -12.48 13.20
CA LYS A 423 21.64 -13.05 14.30
C LYS A 423 22.96 -12.29 14.31
N ASN A 424 23.19 -11.53 15.37
CA ASN A 424 24.52 -11.06 15.70
C ASN A 424 25.49 -12.24 15.59
N PRO A 425 26.62 -12.13 14.88
CA PRO A 425 27.63 -13.20 14.82
C PRO A 425 28.34 -13.48 16.16
N LEU A 426 27.79 -13.01 17.28
CA LEU A 426 28.43 -12.99 18.59
C LEU A 426 27.54 -13.43 19.76
N ASP A 427 26.37 -14.04 19.50
CA ASP A 427 25.59 -14.75 20.54
C ASP A 427 25.56 -16.26 20.32
#